data_AF-A0A934KA99-F1
#
_entry.id   AF-A0A934KA99-F1
#
_cell.length_a   1.000
_cell.length_b   1.000
_cell.length_c   1.000
_cell.angle_alpha   90.00
_cell.angle_beta   90.00
_cell.angle_gamma   90.00
#
_symmetry.space_group_name_H-M   'P 1'
#
loop_
_entity.id
_entity.type
_entity.pdbx_description
1 polymer ?
#
loop_
_entity_poly.entity_id
_entity_poly.type
_entity_poly.pdbx_seq_one_letter_code
_entity_poly.pdbx_strand_id
1 'polypeptide(L)'
;MESELFGGQAVIHFKDETTRRSFLRTAALVGVGATLAGGATTAFAAGPEMASQFGDGDVGVLNYALTLEYLEADFYAQGTAKDFLGDNKKYLTPIAQHEAAHVQAILGTLQKLGATPAAKPTFKYPDGTFTDAMTFLKTANTFEETGVKAYHGQVPLIKDGAILGAAASIAGVESRHAAVLNLILKQKFVPAPVEAHASMDEVVAAVKPFLGA
;
A
#
# COMPACT_ATOMS: atom_id res chain seq x y z
N MET A 1 20.18 -33.13 -12.47
CA MET A 1 19.09 -32.87 -13.42
C MET A 1 18.17 -31.87 -12.77
N GLU A 2 18.32 -30.60 -13.14
CA GLU A 2 17.32 -29.58 -12.81
C GLU A 2 16.10 -29.90 -13.68
N SER A 3 14.97 -30.24 -13.05
CA SER A 3 13.71 -30.34 -13.77
C SER A 3 13.31 -28.93 -14.19
N GLU A 4 13.39 -28.62 -15.49
CA GLU A 4 12.82 -27.38 -16.00
C GLU A 4 11.32 -27.39 -15.70
N LEU A 5 10.89 -26.52 -14.77
CA LEU A 5 9.49 -26.27 -14.48
C LEU A 5 8.78 -26.00 -15.82
N PHE A 6 7.78 -26.84 -16.13
CA PHE A 6 6.98 -26.78 -17.37
C PHE A 6 7.74 -27.05 -18.68
N GLY A 7 8.88 -27.76 -18.64
CA GLY A 7 9.58 -28.20 -19.84
C GLY A 7 10.02 -27.05 -20.76
N GLY A 8 10.30 -25.87 -20.19
CA GLY A 8 10.71 -24.68 -20.92
C GLY A 8 9.60 -24.01 -21.73
N GLN A 9 8.34 -24.44 -21.59
CA GLN A 9 7.20 -23.87 -22.32
C GLN A 9 6.38 -22.92 -21.45
N ALA A 10 5.87 -21.85 -22.07
CA ALA A 10 4.96 -20.94 -21.40
C ALA A 10 3.64 -21.68 -21.07
N VAL A 11 3.25 -21.66 -19.79
CA VAL A 11 2.05 -22.37 -19.31
C VAL A 11 0.75 -21.70 -19.78
N ILE A 12 0.82 -20.43 -20.16
CA ILE A 12 -0.32 -19.66 -20.69
C ILE A 12 0.12 -18.90 -21.94
N HIS A 13 -0.50 -19.23 -23.06
CA HIS A 13 -0.33 -18.52 -24.32
C HIS A 13 -1.57 -17.65 -24.58
N PHE A 14 -1.39 -16.34 -24.59
CA PHE A 14 -2.42 -15.43 -25.06
C PHE A 14 -2.26 -15.21 -26.55
N LYS A 15 -3.36 -15.35 -27.29
CA LYS A 15 -3.40 -15.13 -28.73
C LYS A 15 -3.01 -13.69 -29.10
N ASP A 16 -3.43 -12.73 -28.28
CA ASP A 16 -3.17 -11.31 -28.41
C ASP A 16 -3.42 -10.58 -27.07
N GLU A 17 -3.09 -9.30 -27.02
CA GLU A 17 -3.32 -8.44 -25.85
C GLU A 17 -4.80 -8.30 -25.47
N THR A 18 -5.71 -8.46 -26.42
CA THR A 18 -7.15 -8.41 -26.16
C THR A 18 -7.57 -9.64 -25.35
N THR A 19 -7.07 -10.81 -25.73
CA THR A 19 -7.28 -12.09 -25.06
C THR A 19 -6.63 -12.10 -23.68
N ARG A 20 -5.41 -11.55 -23.56
CA ARG A 20 -4.75 -11.34 -22.26
C ARG A 20 -5.57 -10.44 -21.34
N ARG A 21 -6.03 -9.29 -21.83
CA ARG A 21 -6.90 -8.37 -21.07
C ARG A 21 -8.23 -9.00 -20.70
N SER A 22 -8.84 -9.77 -21.60
CA SER A 22 -10.08 -10.49 -21.32
C SER A 22 -9.87 -11.54 -20.24
N PHE A 23 -8.80 -12.33 -20.33
CA PHE A 23 -8.44 -13.29 -19.30
C PHE A 23 -8.22 -12.62 -17.95
N LEU A 24 -7.45 -11.52 -17.89
CA LEU A 24 -7.23 -10.77 -16.65
C LEU A 24 -8.54 -10.18 -16.09
N ARG A 25 -9.46 -9.71 -16.96
CA ARG A 25 -10.80 -9.25 -16.54
C ARG A 25 -11.63 -10.38 -15.95
N THR A 26 -11.64 -11.55 -16.59
CA THR A 26 -12.35 -12.74 -16.08
C THR A 26 -11.71 -13.27 -14.79
N ALA A 27 -10.37 -13.31 -14.73
CA ALA A 27 -9.64 -13.71 -13.54
C ALA A 27 -9.86 -12.73 -12.37
N ALA A 28 -9.95 -11.43 -12.62
CA ALA A 28 -10.35 -10.44 -11.61
C ALA A 28 -11.78 -10.71 -11.10
N LEU A 29 -12.70 -11.08 -11.99
CA LEU A 29 -14.07 -11.46 -11.64
C LEU A 29 -14.14 -12.73 -10.78
N VAL A 30 -13.25 -13.70 -10.99
CA VAL A 30 -13.20 -14.96 -10.21
C VAL A 30 -12.39 -14.79 -8.91
N GLY A 31 -11.30 -14.03 -8.94
CA GLY A 31 -10.45 -13.75 -7.77
C GLY A 31 -11.10 -12.82 -6.75
N VAL A 32 -11.94 -11.88 -7.21
CA VAL A 32 -12.79 -11.03 -6.36
C VAL A 32 -14.16 -11.67 -6.09
N GLY A 33 -14.65 -12.53 -6.99
CA GLY A 33 -16.00 -13.11 -6.91
C GLY A 33 -16.13 -14.47 -6.22
N ALA A 34 -15.07 -15.27 -6.10
CA ALA A 34 -15.16 -16.58 -5.43
C ALA A 34 -15.17 -16.50 -3.90
N THR A 35 -14.81 -15.36 -3.31
CA THR A 35 -15.01 -15.07 -1.87
C THR A 35 -16.45 -14.70 -1.52
N LEU A 36 -17.35 -14.55 -2.51
CA LEU A 36 -18.77 -14.24 -2.29
C LEU A 36 -19.61 -15.40 -1.76
N ALA A 37 -19.07 -16.62 -1.65
CA ALA A 37 -19.79 -17.73 -0.99
C ALA A 37 -19.81 -17.62 0.55
N GLY A 38 -19.08 -16.65 1.14
CA GLY A 38 -18.97 -16.45 2.58
C GLY A 38 -19.20 -15.00 3.01
N GLY A 39 -20.34 -14.40 2.68
CA GLY A 39 -20.97 -13.38 3.52
C GLY A 39 -20.31 -12.02 3.73
N ALA A 40 -19.40 -11.55 2.86
CA ALA A 40 -18.95 -10.16 2.87
C ALA A 40 -18.90 -9.61 1.44
N THR A 41 -19.96 -8.93 1.02
CA THR A 41 -19.95 -8.07 -0.16
C THR A 41 -19.18 -6.79 0.17
N THR A 42 -17.85 -6.82 0.14
CA THR A 42 -17.06 -5.59 0.13
C THR A 42 -17.02 -5.12 -1.32
N ALA A 43 -18.08 -4.43 -1.75
CA ALA A 43 -18.03 -3.64 -2.96
C ALA A 43 -16.92 -2.59 -2.77
N PHE A 44 -16.02 -2.46 -3.75
CA PHE A 44 -15.07 -1.34 -3.82
C PHE A 44 -15.88 -0.05 -3.95
N ALA A 45 -16.23 0.57 -2.82
CA ALA A 45 -16.87 1.86 -2.78
C ALA A 45 -15.81 2.91 -3.13
N ALA A 46 -15.69 3.23 -4.42
CA ALA A 46 -14.99 4.44 -4.84
C ALA A 46 -15.86 5.64 -4.44
N GLY A 47 -15.56 6.25 -3.30
CA GLY A 47 -16.12 7.55 -2.93
C GLY A 47 -15.57 8.63 -3.88
N PRO A 48 -16.41 9.31 -4.67
CA PRO A 48 -15.94 10.32 -5.64
C PRO A 48 -15.54 11.65 -5.00
N GLU A 49 -15.82 11.88 -3.71
CA GLU A 49 -15.74 13.23 -3.12
C GLU A 49 -14.29 13.67 -2.81
N MET A 50 -13.43 12.81 -2.23
CA MET A 50 -12.03 13.17 -1.97
C MET A 50 -11.02 12.78 -3.04
N ALA A 51 -11.36 11.99 -4.05
CA ALA A 51 -10.46 11.81 -5.21
C ALA A 51 -10.12 13.18 -5.83
N SER A 52 -11.11 14.10 -5.89
CA SER A 52 -10.94 15.46 -6.40
C SER A 52 -9.85 16.28 -5.69
N GLN A 53 -9.58 16.04 -4.41
CA GLN A 53 -8.58 16.79 -3.64
C GLN A 53 -7.13 16.40 -4.04
N PHE A 54 -6.95 15.20 -4.60
CA PHE A 54 -5.64 14.70 -5.04
C PHE A 54 -5.44 14.82 -6.56
N GLY A 55 -6.49 15.18 -7.29
CA GLY A 55 -6.52 15.28 -8.75
C GLY A 55 -7.33 14.17 -9.40
N ASP A 56 -7.38 14.18 -10.73
CA ASP A 56 -8.24 13.26 -11.49
C ASP A 56 -7.51 11.96 -11.87
N GLY A 57 -8.28 10.87 -11.93
CA GLY A 57 -7.82 9.58 -12.45
C GLY A 57 -6.59 9.03 -11.73
N ASP A 58 -5.68 8.41 -12.49
CA ASP A 58 -4.50 7.74 -11.93
C ASP A 58 -3.50 8.73 -11.30
N VAL A 59 -3.47 9.98 -11.76
CA VAL A 59 -2.66 11.05 -11.11
C VAL A 59 -3.21 11.35 -9.72
N GLY A 60 -4.53 11.42 -9.57
CA GLY A 60 -5.19 11.53 -8.28
C GLY A 60 -4.82 10.40 -7.33
N VAL A 61 -4.85 9.17 -7.82
CA VAL A 61 -4.43 7.98 -7.05
C VAL A 61 -2.96 8.07 -6.62
N LEU A 62 -2.06 8.50 -7.50
CA LEU A 62 -0.64 8.67 -7.18
C LEU A 62 -0.40 9.77 -6.14
N ASN A 63 -1.06 10.91 -6.25
CA ASN A 63 -0.93 12.00 -5.27
C ASN A 63 -1.55 11.64 -3.90
N TYR A 64 -2.63 10.86 -3.91
CA TYR A 64 -3.19 10.26 -2.70
C TYR A 64 -2.17 9.32 -2.03
N ALA A 65 -1.63 8.35 -2.78
CA ALA A 65 -0.63 7.43 -2.25
C ALA A 65 0.61 8.17 -1.74
N LEU A 66 1.13 9.14 -2.52
CA LEU A 66 2.27 9.97 -2.12
C LEU A 66 2.09 10.65 -0.75
N THR A 67 0.86 11.08 -0.44
CA THR A 67 0.56 11.73 0.84
C THR A 67 0.69 10.77 2.03
N LEU A 68 0.30 9.50 1.84
CA LEU A 68 0.42 8.44 2.84
C LEU A 68 1.89 8.01 3.01
N GLU A 69 2.59 7.83 1.89
CA GLU A 69 4.00 7.47 1.87
C GLU A 69 4.89 8.53 2.53
N TYR A 70 4.52 9.82 2.39
CA TYR A 70 5.19 10.87 3.14
C TYR A 70 5.02 10.74 4.65
N LEU A 71 3.83 10.33 5.12
CA LEU A 71 3.56 10.12 6.55
C LEU A 71 4.42 8.96 7.08
N GLU A 72 4.45 7.84 6.38
CA GLU A 72 5.20 6.65 6.78
C GLU A 72 6.71 6.89 6.72
N ALA A 73 7.21 7.45 5.61
CA ALA A 73 8.63 7.79 5.46
C ALA A 73 9.09 8.78 6.55
N ASP A 74 8.26 9.76 6.91
CA ASP A 74 8.56 10.71 7.98
C ASP A 74 8.58 10.03 9.35
N PHE A 75 7.56 9.24 9.67
CA PHE A 75 7.43 8.51 10.92
C PHE A 75 8.61 7.55 11.15
N TYR A 76 8.96 6.74 10.16
CA TYR A 76 10.07 5.80 10.26
C TYR A 76 11.42 6.49 10.31
N ALA A 77 11.64 7.57 9.56
CA ALA A 77 12.86 8.35 9.65
C ALA A 77 13.07 8.90 11.07
N GLN A 78 12.01 9.44 11.69
CA GLN A 78 12.07 9.95 13.07
C GLN A 78 12.31 8.84 14.11
N GLY A 79 11.64 7.69 13.96
CA GLY A 79 11.77 6.57 14.90
C GLY A 79 13.13 5.89 14.84
N THR A 80 13.59 5.53 13.64
CA THR A 80 14.83 4.76 13.44
C THR A 80 16.09 5.56 13.75
N ALA A 81 16.02 6.89 13.74
CA ALA A 81 17.09 7.78 14.18
C ALA A 81 17.36 7.75 15.70
N LYS A 82 16.47 7.17 16.51
CA LYS A 82 16.58 7.15 17.98
C LYS A 82 16.89 5.75 18.52
N ASP A 83 17.32 5.66 19.78
CA ASP A 83 17.82 4.40 20.36
C ASP A 83 16.78 3.58 21.16
N PHE A 84 15.53 4.02 21.20
CA PHE A 84 14.49 3.35 21.98
C PHE A 84 13.97 2.04 21.37
N LEU A 85 14.30 1.75 20.10
CA LEU A 85 13.76 0.59 19.36
C LEU A 85 14.48 -0.74 19.66
N GLY A 86 15.69 -0.69 20.23
CA GLY A 86 16.50 -1.88 20.52
C GLY A 86 16.66 -2.81 19.32
N ASP A 87 16.52 -4.11 19.55
CA ASP A 87 16.66 -5.16 18.53
C ASP A 87 15.63 -5.07 17.40
N ASN A 88 14.52 -4.34 17.58
CA ASN A 88 13.52 -4.18 16.51
C ASN A 88 14.06 -3.38 15.33
N LYS A 89 15.13 -2.58 15.51
CA LYS A 89 15.76 -1.81 14.42
C LYS A 89 16.11 -2.69 13.21
N LYS A 90 16.49 -3.96 13.41
CA LYS A 90 16.82 -4.89 12.30
C LYS A 90 15.65 -5.14 11.33
N TYR A 91 14.42 -4.98 11.80
CA TYR A 91 13.21 -5.07 10.97
C TYR A 91 12.74 -3.70 10.50
N LEU A 92 12.83 -2.68 11.37
CA LEU A 92 12.29 -1.35 11.11
C LEU A 92 13.17 -0.49 10.19
N THR A 93 14.49 -0.71 10.16
CA THR A 93 15.38 0.03 9.26
C THR A 93 15.14 -0.33 7.77
N PRO A 94 14.98 -1.61 7.38
CA PRO A 94 14.55 -1.94 6.03
C PRO A 94 13.20 -1.33 5.65
N ILE A 95 12.21 -1.36 6.54
CA ILE A 95 10.90 -0.73 6.30
C ILE A 95 11.08 0.77 6.04
N ALA A 96 11.82 1.47 6.91
CA ALA A 96 12.13 2.89 6.73
C ALA A 96 12.76 3.21 5.36
N GLN A 97 13.62 2.32 4.84
CA GLN A 97 14.22 2.48 3.52
C GLN A 97 13.22 2.26 2.39
N HIS A 98 12.30 1.30 2.56
CA HIS A 98 11.24 1.05 1.60
C HIS A 98 10.28 2.23 1.51
N GLU A 99 9.82 2.79 2.64
CA GLU A 99 8.93 3.97 2.63
C GLU A 99 9.58 5.17 1.93
N ALA A 100 10.87 5.41 2.19
CA ALA A 100 11.60 6.43 1.46
C ALA A 100 11.68 6.13 -0.05
N ALA A 101 11.85 4.86 -0.44
CA ALA A 101 11.91 4.44 -1.83
C ALA A 101 10.54 4.50 -2.53
N HIS A 102 9.44 4.20 -1.83
CA HIS A 102 8.08 4.33 -2.34
C HIS A 102 7.77 5.80 -2.71
N VAL A 103 8.10 6.74 -1.81
CA VAL A 103 8.01 8.18 -2.10
C VAL A 103 8.76 8.54 -3.39
N GLN A 104 10.01 8.10 -3.53
CA GLN A 104 10.81 8.39 -4.73
C GLN A 104 10.23 7.74 -6.00
N ALA A 105 9.71 6.52 -5.89
CA ALA A 105 9.09 5.82 -7.02
C ALA A 105 7.83 6.57 -7.52
N ILE A 106 6.99 7.04 -6.61
CA ILE A 106 5.79 7.80 -6.94
C ILE A 106 6.15 9.17 -7.52
N LEU A 107 7.08 9.91 -6.90
CA LEU A 107 7.58 11.18 -7.42
C LEU A 107 8.14 11.04 -8.83
N GLY A 108 8.97 10.01 -9.06
CA GLY A 108 9.52 9.74 -10.39
C GLY A 108 8.44 9.38 -11.42
N THR A 109 7.35 8.74 -10.99
CA THR A 109 6.21 8.44 -11.86
C THR A 109 5.43 9.71 -12.20
N LEU A 110 5.09 10.53 -11.21
CA LEU A 110 4.42 11.82 -11.40
C LEU A 110 5.23 12.75 -12.33
N GLN A 111 6.55 12.81 -12.14
CA GLN A 111 7.44 13.59 -13.02
C GLN A 111 7.40 13.10 -14.47
N LYS A 112 7.45 11.79 -14.72
CA LYS A 112 7.35 11.21 -16.07
C LYS A 112 6.02 11.51 -16.75
N LEU A 113 4.95 11.63 -15.96
CA LEU A 113 3.62 11.99 -16.43
C LEU A 113 3.44 13.51 -16.65
N GLY A 114 4.43 14.33 -16.27
CA GLY A 114 4.29 15.80 -16.27
C GLY A 114 3.27 16.31 -15.25
N ALA A 115 2.92 15.50 -14.26
CA ALA A 115 1.96 15.83 -13.22
C ALA A 115 2.64 16.59 -12.07
N THR A 116 1.90 17.48 -11.42
CA THR A 116 2.36 18.18 -10.21
C THR A 116 2.22 17.25 -9.01
N PRO A 117 3.32 16.92 -8.29
CA PRO A 117 3.24 16.13 -7.08
C PRO A 117 2.56 16.87 -5.93
N ALA A 118 1.80 16.14 -5.11
CA ALA A 118 1.31 16.65 -3.85
C ALA A 118 2.46 17.15 -2.97
N ALA A 119 2.25 18.29 -2.31
CA ALA A 119 3.21 18.83 -1.36
C ALA A 119 3.28 17.93 -0.12
N LYS A 120 4.49 17.72 0.43
CA LYS A 120 4.66 16.98 1.68
C LYS A 120 3.95 17.72 2.81
N PRO A 121 2.96 17.11 3.50
CA PRO A 121 2.33 17.72 4.66
C PRO A 121 3.31 17.88 5.82
N THR A 122 2.96 18.75 6.77
CA THR A 122 3.53 18.67 8.11
C THR A 122 2.84 17.54 8.86
N PHE A 123 3.56 16.86 9.76
CA PHE A 123 3.03 15.75 10.52
C PHE A 123 3.13 15.99 12.03
N LYS A 124 2.17 15.43 12.75
CA LYS A 124 2.13 15.43 14.22
C LYS A 124 1.84 14.02 14.71
N TYR A 125 2.48 13.65 15.81
CA TYR A 125 2.35 12.32 16.39
C TYR A 125 2.00 12.45 17.88
N PRO A 126 1.24 11.50 18.45
CA PRO A 126 0.96 11.49 19.89
C PRO A 126 2.24 11.53 20.72
N ASP A 127 2.18 12.14 21.89
CA ASP A 127 3.29 12.15 22.83
C ASP A 127 3.76 10.73 23.17
N GLY A 128 5.08 10.56 23.30
CA GLY A 128 5.68 9.27 23.61
C GLY A 128 5.91 8.34 22.41
N THR A 129 5.36 8.68 21.22
CA THR A 129 5.51 7.88 19.99
C THR A 129 6.97 7.58 19.66
N PHE A 130 7.89 8.50 19.93
CA PHE A 130 9.31 8.37 19.62
C PHE A 130 10.21 8.22 20.86
N THR A 131 9.67 7.71 21.96
CA THR A 131 10.43 7.42 23.18
C THR A 131 10.11 6.05 23.77
N ASP A 132 9.01 5.41 23.38
CA ASP A 132 8.62 4.07 23.82
C ASP A 132 8.47 3.11 22.63
N ALA A 133 9.16 1.97 22.71
CA ALA A 133 9.23 1.00 21.61
C ALA A 133 7.86 0.42 21.27
N MET A 134 7.06 0.08 22.29
CA MET A 134 5.76 -0.54 22.08
C MET A 134 4.75 0.44 21.51
N THR A 135 4.80 1.70 21.94
CA THR A 135 3.99 2.78 21.38
C THR A 135 4.33 2.99 19.90
N PHE A 136 5.62 3.10 19.56
CA PHE A 136 6.05 3.19 18.17
C PHE A 136 5.59 2.00 17.34
N LEU A 137 5.81 0.75 17.80
CA LEU A 137 5.44 -0.45 17.05
C LEU A 137 3.93 -0.54 16.80
N LYS A 138 3.10 -0.13 17.76
CA LYS A 138 1.63 -0.09 17.57
C LYS A 138 1.21 0.98 16.57
N THR A 139 1.84 2.16 16.62
CA THR A 139 1.59 3.23 15.65
C THR A 139 2.04 2.80 14.26
N ALA A 140 3.23 2.20 14.15
CA ALA A 140 3.75 1.62 12.91
C ALA A 140 2.76 0.62 12.33
N ASN A 141 2.27 -0.34 13.14
CA ASN A 141 1.30 -1.33 12.66
C ASN A 141 -0.01 -0.68 12.19
N THR A 142 -0.45 0.39 12.86
CA THR A 142 -1.63 1.15 12.41
C THR A 142 -1.41 1.80 11.05
N PHE A 143 -0.21 2.31 10.79
CA PHE A 143 0.15 2.91 9.50
C PHE A 143 0.23 1.84 8.41
N GLU A 144 1.01 0.78 8.58
CA GLU A 144 1.13 -0.27 7.54
C GLU A 144 -0.23 -0.91 7.22
N GLU A 145 -1.07 -1.17 8.23
CA GLU A 145 -2.42 -1.72 8.00
C GLU A 145 -3.34 -0.71 7.29
N THR A 146 -3.10 0.59 7.48
CA THR A 146 -3.75 1.66 6.72
C THR A 146 -3.22 1.70 5.28
N GLY A 147 -1.90 1.60 5.09
CA GLY A 147 -1.22 1.53 3.79
C GLY A 147 -1.70 0.35 2.94
N VAL A 148 -1.76 -0.85 3.52
CA VAL A 148 -2.36 -2.05 2.90
C VAL A 148 -3.78 -1.74 2.40
N LYS A 149 -4.66 -1.22 3.27
CA LYS A 149 -6.05 -0.93 2.89
C LYS A 149 -6.13 0.15 1.81
N ALA A 150 -5.27 1.16 1.87
CA ALA A 150 -5.21 2.25 0.92
C ALA A 150 -4.83 1.76 -0.47
N TYR A 151 -3.71 1.02 -0.59
CA TYR A 151 -3.29 0.47 -1.87
C TYR A 151 -4.30 -0.52 -2.43
N HIS A 152 -4.76 -1.48 -1.62
CA HIS A 152 -5.73 -2.48 -2.08
C HIS A 152 -7.08 -1.85 -2.46
N GLY A 153 -7.46 -0.71 -1.87
CA GLY A 153 -8.65 0.05 -2.26
C GLY A 153 -8.51 0.77 -3.61
N GLN A 154 -7.31 1.21 -3.98
CA GLN A 154 -7.09 2.01 -5.19
C GLN A 154 -6.56 1.21 -6.38
N VAL A 155 -5.79 0.14 -6.16
CA VAL A 155 -5.22 -0.72 -7.22
C VAL A 155 -6.26 -1.10 -8.28
N PRO A 156 -7.48 -1.57 -7.94
CA PRO A 156 -8.49 -1.94 -8.96
C PRO A 156 -9.03 -0.77 -9.78
N LEU A 157 -8.85 0.46 -9.31
CA LEU A 157 -9.38 1.66 -9.95
C LEU A 157 -8.40 2.25 -10.97
N ILE A 158 -7.11 1.93 -10.87
CA ILE A 158 -6.05 2.41 -11.77
C ILE A 158 -6.27 1.90 -13.20
N LYS A 159 -6.15 2.79 -14.18
CA LYS A 159 -6.40 2.48 -15.61
C LYS A 159 -5.14 2.23 -16.41
N ASP A 160 -4.08 2.98 -16.15
CA ASP A 160 -2.79 2.80 -16.78
C ASP A 160 -2.11 1.54 -16.24
N GLY A 161 -1.69 0.66 -17.15
CA GLY A 161 -1.12 -0.64 -16.79
C GLY A 161 0.24 -0.55 -16.08
N ALA A 162 1.04 0.49 -16.36
CA ALA A 162 2.33 0.67 -15.72
C ALA A 162 2.14 1.21 -14.29
N ILE A 163 1.23 2.18 -14.11
CA ILE A 163 0.86 2.69 -12.78
C ILE A 163 0.23 1.57 -11.95
N LEU A 164 -0.64 0.76 -12.55
CA LEU A 164 -1.27 -0.40 -11.89
C LEU A 164 -0.22 -1.39 -11.40
N GLY A 165 0.74 -1.75 -12.27
CA GLY A 165 1.80 -2.69 -11.94
C GLY A 165 2.70 -2.17 -10.80
N ALA A 166 3.04 -0.88 -10.83
CA ALA A 166 3.81 -0.25 -9.76
C ALA A 166 3.03 -0.24 -8.43
N ALA A 167 1.78 0.21 -8.44
CA ALA A 167 0.94 0.27 -7.25
C ALA A 167 0.68 -1.12 -6.65
N ALA A 168 0.41 -2.14 -7.48
CA ALA A 168 0.26 -3.51 -7.02
C ALA A 168 1.55 -4.09 -6.42
N SER A 169 2.71 -3.68 -6.94
CA SER A 169 4.01 -4.07 -6.38
C SER A 169 4.22 -3.46 -4.99
N ILE A 170 3.89 -2.17 -4.81
CA ILE A 170 4.00 -1.51 -3.49
C ILE A 170 3.00 -2.12 -2.52
N ALA A 171 1.74 -2.35 -2.94
CA ALA A 171 0.72 -3.02 -2.12
C ALA A 171 1.24 -4.34 -1.50
N GLY A 172 1.93 -5.17 -2.30
CA GLY A 172 2.52 -6.42 -1.80
C GLY A 172 3.71 -6.24 -0.85
N VAL A 173 4.40 -5.11 -0.90
CA VAL A 173 5.46 -4.73 0.07
C VAL A 173 4.83 -4.26 1.37
N GLU A 174 3.81 -3.39 1.32
CA GLU A 174 3.02 -2.96 2.49
C GLU A 174 2.49 -4.15 3.29
N SER A 175 1.91 -5.16 2.61
CA SER A 175 1.43 -6.37 3.28
C SER A 175 2.54 -7.13 4.03
N ARG A 176 3.79 -7.09 3.53
CA ARG A 176 4.94 -7.71 4.21
C ARG A 176 5.38 -6.91 5.42
N HIS A 177 5.36 -5.58 5.34
CA HIS A 177 5.65 -4.73 6.48
C HIS A 177 4.63 -4.94 7.60
N ALA A 178 3.34 -4.90 7.27
CA ALA A 178 2.24 -5.21 8.18
C ALA A 178 2.41 -6.59 8.82
N ALA A 179 2.73 -7.63 8.03
CA ALA A 179 2.97 -8.97 8.55
C ALA A 179 4.15 -9.05 9.55
N VAL A 180 5.27 -8.37 9.26
CA VAL A 180 6.43 -8.32 10.16
C VAL A 180 6.09 -7.61 11.46
N LEU A 181 5.37 -6.49 11.41
CA LEU A 181 4.94 -5.78 12.62
C LEU A 181 3.96 -6.61 13.45
N ASN A 182 2.99 -7.27 12.81
CA ASN A 182 2.09 -8.20 13.48
C ASN A 182 2.88 -9.33 14.18
N LEU A 183 3.92 -9.87 13.53
CA LEU A 183 4.79 -10.88 14.14
C LEU A 183 5.51 -10.33 15.39
N ILE A 184 6.09 -9.13 15.32
CA ILE A 184 6.77 -8.48 16.45
C ILE A 184 5.78 -8.23 17.60
N LEU A 185 4.58 -7.76 17.29
CA LEU A 185 3.51 -7.47 18.25
C LEU A 185 2.79 -8.71 18.78
N LYS A 186 3.16 -9.92 18.32
CA LYS A 186 2.50 -11.19 18.66
C LYS A 186 1.02 -11.21 18.29
N GLN A 187 0.68 -10.58 17.18
CA GLN A 187 -0.63 -10.57 16.53
C GLN A 187 -0.66 -11.58 15.36
N LYS A 188 -1.80 -11.70 14.69
CA LYS A 188 -1.99 -12.62 13.56
C LYS A 188 -1.32 -12.04 12.30
N PHE A 189 -0.18 -12.58 11.90
CA PHE A 189 0.61 -12.10 10.75
C PHE A 189 0.23 -12.72 9.39
N VAL A 190 -0.74 -13.63 9.38
CA VAL A 190 -1.45 -14.12 8.17
C VAL A 190 -2.95 -13.99 8.45
N PRO A 191 -3.50 -12.77 8.45
CA PRO A 191 -4.79 -12.50 9.09
C PRO A 191 -5.99 -13.02 8.30
N ALA A 192 -5.93 -12.98 6.98
CA ALA A 192 -7.03 -13.28 6.09
C ALA A 192 -6.54 -13.91 4.77
N PRO A 193 -7.42 -14.60 4.02
CA PRO A 193 -7.09 -15.13 2.69
C PRO A 193 -7.04 -14.05 1.60
N VAL A 194 -7.63 -12.87 1.85
CA VAL A 194 -7.65 -11.70 0.96
C VAL A 194 -7.44 -10.47 1.83
N GLU A 195 -6.60 -9.55 1.38
CA GLU A 195 -6.33 -8.30 2.10
C GLU A 195 -7.56 -7.41 2.18
N ALA A 196 -7.67 -6.70 3.31
CA ALA A 196 -8.69 -5.68 3.48
C ALA A 196 -8.41 -4.49 2.56
N HIS A 197 -9.46 -3.73 2.23
CA HIS A 197 -9.37 -2.50 1.47
C HIS A 197 -10.26 -1.43 2.10
N ALA A 198 -9.96 -0.17 1.80
CA ALA A 198 -10.76 0.97 2.25
C ALA A 198 -10.87 2.01 1.11
N SER A 199 -11.96 2.78 1.14
CA SER A 199 -12.10 3.96 0.30
C SER A 199 -11.05 5.02 0.67
N MET A 200 -10.77 5.95 -0.25
CA MET A 200 -9.93 7.12 0.08
C MET A 200 -10.52 7.89 1.27
N ASP A 201 -11.85 7.93 1.41
CA ASP A 201 -12.54 8.64 2.47
C ASP A 201 -12.22 8.09 3.86
N GLU A 202 -12.31 6.78 3.99
CA GLU A 202 -12.00 6.08 5.24
C GLU A 202 -10.53 6.22 5.61
N VAL A 203 -9.63 6.11 4.62
CA VAL A 203 -8.19 6.23 4.87
C VAL A 203 -7.81 7.65 5.27
N VAL A 204 -8.27 8.66 4.54
CA VAL A 204 -8.00 10.07 4.86
C VAL A 204 -8.54 10.39 6.26
N ALA A 205 -9.75 9.91 6.60
CA ALA A 205 -10.27 10.07 7.95
C ALA A 205 -9.37 9.42 9.02
N ALA A 206 -8.80 8.24 8.74
CA ALA A 206 -7.89 7.54 9.64
C ALA A 206 -6.55 8.26 9.83
N VAL A 207 -5.99 8.88 8.78
CA VAL A 207 -4.69 9.59 8.87
C VAL A 207 -4.80 11.06 9.27
N LYS A 208 -6.00 11.66 9.17
CA LYS A 208 -6.25 13.07 9.53
C LYS A 208 -5.70 13.50 10.90
N PRO A 209 -5.76 12.66 11.97
CA PRO A 209 -5.18 13.02 13.26
C PRO A 209 -3.66 13.25 13.24
N PHE A 210 -2.96 12.73 12.23
CA PHE A 210 -1.50 12.84 12.08
C PHE A 210 -1.06 13.95 11.12
N LEU A 211 -1.99 14.54 10.39
CA LEU A 211 -1.72 15.69 9.54
C LEU A 211 -1.64 16.97 10.39
N GLY A 212 -0.60 17.74 10.17
CA GLY A 212 -0.43 19.07 10.74
C GLY A 212 -1.49 20.04 10.21
N ALA A 213 -1.72 21.11 10.96
CA ALA A 213 -2.65 22.18 10.59
C ALA A 213 -2.03 23.12 9.55
#